data_AF-A0A9P1IVT2-F1
#
_entry.id   AF-A0A9P1IVT2-F1
#
_cell.length_a   1.000
_cell.length_b   1.000
_cell.length_c   1.000
_cell.angle_alpha   90.00
_cell.angle_beta   90.00
_cell.angle_gamma   90.00
#
_symmetry.space_group_name_H-M   'P 1'
#
loop_
_entity.id
_entity.type
_entity.pdbx_description
1 polymer ?
#
loop_
_entity_poly.entity_id
_entity_poly.type
_entity_poly.pdbx_seq_one_letter_code
_entity_poly.pdbx_strand_id
1 'polypeptide(L)'
;MYTTLDFFGTPVFIKYASHFVSLISLPIYFLGFYCILYKTPDNVKSVRNCMMITYSLCFIQDIDLTFLTVPFILIPSYAGFPVGIMSHVGVSIKTQTVIGVFIIYGNLLNNF
;
A
#
# COMPACT_ATOMS: atom_id res chain seq x y z
N MET A 1 33.96 0.84 -6.92
CA MET A 1 33.90 1.42 -5.57
C MET A 1 32.59 0.94 -4.96
N TYR A 2 32.59 -0.24 -4.32
CA TYR A 2 31.39 -0.92 -3.83
C TYR A 2 31.51 -0.98 -2.30
N THR A 3 31.01 0.05 -1.61
CA THR A 3 31.05 0.11 -0.16
C THR A 3 29.82 -0.59 0.41
N THR A 4 30.05 -1.68 1.14
CA THR A 4 29.21 -2.26 2.22
C THR A 4 27.70 -2.16 2.00
N LEU A 5 27.09 -3.24 1.50
CA LEU A 5 25.63 -3.42 1.58
C LEU A 5 25.21 -3.43 3.05
N ASP A 6 24.70 -2.31 3.56
CA ASP A 6 24.00 -2.29 4.83
C ASP A 6 22.85 -3.30 4.76
N PHE A 7 22.76 -4.20 5.75
CA PHE A 7 21.73 -5.24 5.80
C PHE A 7 20.32 -4.64 5.66
N PHE A 8 20.08 -3.48 6.28
CA PHE A 8 18.82 -2.74 6.22
C PHE A 8 18.45 -2.24 4.81
N GLY A 9 19.44 -2.05 3.93
CA GLY A 9 19.25 -1.62 2.55
C GLY A 9 19.06 -2.77 1.56
N THR A 10 19.03 -4.03 2.01
CA THR A 10 18.82 -5.16 1.10
C THR A 10 17.35 -5.34 0.73
N PRO A 11 17.03 -5.77 -0.50
CA PRO A 11 15.65 -6.02 -0.93
C PRO A 11 14.97 -7.11 -0.10
N VAL A 12 15.75 -8.04 0.45
CA VAL A 12 15.27 -9.09 1.36
C VAL A 12 14.77 -8.49 2.67
N PHE A 13 15.56 -7.61 3.30
CA PHE A 13 15.14 -6.94 4.53
C PHE A 13 13.88 -6.10 4.30
N ILE A 14 13.86 -5.28 3.25
CA ILE A 14 12.70 -4.43 2.92
C ILE A 14 11.45 -5.28 2.70
N LYS A 15 11.54 -6.39 1.96
CA LYS A 15 10.41 -7.30 1.76
C LYS A 15 9.86 -7.86 3.08
N TYR A 16 10.73 -8.38 3.96
CA TYR A 16 10.29 -8.92 5.25
C TYR A 16 9.73 -7.84 6.17
N ALA A 17 10.36 -6.67 6.22
CA ALA A 17 9.89 -5.52 7.00
C ALA A 17 8.50 -5.07 6.51
N SER A 18 8.30 -4.95 5.20
CA SER A 18 7.01 -4.59 4.61
C SER A 18 5.91 -5.60 4.95
N HIS A 19 6.19 -6.91 4.86
CA HIS A 19 5.23 -7.94 5.26
C HIS A 19 4.91 -7.88 6.76
N PHE A 20 5.91 -7.62 7.61
CA PHE A 20 5.71 -7.50 9.05
C PHE A 20 4.85 -6.28 9.41
N VAL A 21 5.08 -5.14 8.77
CA VAL A 21 4.24 -3.94 8.93
C VAL A 21 2.80 -4.24 8.51
N SER A 22 2.61 -4.92 7.37
CA SER A 22 1.27 -5.33 6.90
C SER A 22 0.50 -6.18 7.91
N LEU A 23 1.20 -7.11 8.59
CA LEU A 23 0.61 -7.96 9.62
C LEU A 23 0.08 -7.16 10.82
N ILE A 24 0.78 -6.09 11.21
CA ILE A 24 0.36 -5.21 12.30
C ILE A 24 -0.74 -4.24 11.84
N SER A 25 -0.68 -3.78 10.58
CA SER A 25 -1.69 -2.87 10.02
C SER A 25 -3.05 -3.56 9.83
N LEU A 26 -3.09 -4.85 9.49
CA LEU A 26 -4.33 -5.62 9.31
C LEU A 26 -5.35 -5.48 10.46
N PRO A 27 -5.02 -5.74 11.73
CA PRO A 27 -5.97 -5.56 12.84
C PRO A 27 -6.41 -4.11 13.02
N ILE A 28 -5.55 -3.14 12.72
CA ILE A 28 -5.89 -1.71 12.78
C ILE A 28 -6.91 -1.37 11.69
N TYR A 29 -6.76 -1.92 10.49
CA TYR A 29 -7.74 -1.76 9.42
C TYR A 29 -9.12 -2.29 9.83
N PHE A 30 -9.19 -3.49 10.39
CA PHE A 30 -10.46 -4.03 10.88
C PHE A 30 -11.10 -3.17 11.96
N LEU A 31 -10.30 -2.65 12.90
CA LEU A 31 -10.81 -1.71 13.92
C LEU A 31 -11.35 -0.42 13.30
N GLY A 32 -10.66 0.15 12.31
CA GLY A 32 -11.13 1.35 11.63
C GLY A 32 -12.41 1.12 10.83
N PHE A 33 -12.54 -0.03 10.13
CA PHE A 33 -13.80 -0.41 9.48
C PHE A 33 -14.95 -0.53 10.49
N TYR A 34 -14.69 -1.14 11.63
CA TYR A 34 -15.66 -1.22 12.72
C TYR A 34 -16.06 0.18 13.22
N CYS A 35 -15.09 1.06 13.45
CA CYS A 35 -15.36 2.44 13.85
C CYS A 35 -16.21 3.19 12.81
N ILE A 36 -15.89 3.09 11.52
CA ILE A 36 -16.62 3.81 10.48
C ILE A 36 -18.06 3.31 10.36
N LEU A 37 -18.28 2.00 10.43
CA LEU A 37 -19.62 1.41 10.31
C LEU A 37 -20.50 1.66 11.55
N TYR A 38 -19.94 1.51 12.75
CA TYR A 38 -20.73 1.50 13.99
C TYR A 38 -20.68 2.81 14.78
N LYS A 39 -19.65 3.65 14.59
CA LYS A 39 -19.49 4.90 15.34
C LYS A 39 -19.87 6.14 14.53
N THR A 40 -19.88 6.07 13.20
CA THR A 40 -20.23 7.22 12.35
C THR A 40 -21.74 7.46 12.35
N PRO A 41 -22.21 8.65 12.77
CA PRO A 41 -23.63 8.95 12.84
C PRO A 41 -24.32 8.90 11.46
N ASP A 42 -25.53 8.34 11.42
CA ASP A 42 -26.35 8.16 10.20
C ASP A 42 -26.74 9.47 9.50
N ASN A 43 -26.60 10.59 10.20
CA ASN A 43 -27.04 11.92 9.78
C ASN A 43 -26.24 12.47 8.58
N VAL A 44 -25.09 11.86 8.24
CA VAL A 44 -24.22 12.26 7.11
C VAL A 44 -23.90 11.08 6.18
N LYS A 45 -24.94 10.38 5.71
CA LYS A 45 -24.81 9.17 4.86
C LYS A 45 -23.82 9.32 3.69
N SER A 46 -23.81 10.47 3.02
CA SER A 46 -22.88 10.74 1.91
C SER A 46 -21.41 10.70 2.37
N VAL A 47 -21.11 11.41 3.46
CA VAL A 47 -19.75 11.49 4.04
C VAL A 47 -19.32 10.13 4.58
N ARG A 48 -20.22 9.38 5.23
CA ARG A 48 -19.92 8.03 5.70
C ARG A 48 -19.54 7.10 4.55
N ASN A 49 -20.28 7.14 3.44
CA ASN A 49 -19.99 6.29 2.28
C ASN A 49 -18.65 6.69 1.62
N CYS A 50 -18.38 7.99 1.50
CA CYS A 50 -17.08 8.49 1.04
C CYS A 50 -15.92 8.01 1.94
N MET A 51 -16.09 8.12 3.27
CA MET A 51 -15.10 7.61 4.23
C MET A 51 -14.89 6.10 4.10
N MET A 52 -15.95 5.31 3.93
CA MET A 52 -15.86 3.86 3.72
C MET A 52 -15.10 3.51 2.44
N ILE A 53 -15.37 4.20 1.33
CA ILE A 53 -14.70 3.95 0.04
C ILE A 53 -13.22 4.31 0.15
N THR A 54 -12.90 5.50 0.66
CA THR A 54 -11.51 5.95 0.85
C THR A 54 -10.75 5.01 1.77
N TYR A 55 -11.33 4.61 2.90
CA TYR A 55 -10.69 3.68 3.82
C TYR A 55 -10.45 2.30 3.20
N SER A 56 -11.39 1.83 2.37
CA SER A 56 -11.23 0.60 1.59
C SER A 56 -10.13 0.69 0.55
N LEU A 57 -10.04 1.82 -0.16
CA LEU A 57 -8.98 2.05 -1.14
C LEU A 57 -7.61 2.18 -0.46
N CYS A 58 -7.52 2.81 0.71
CA CYS A 58 -6.30 2.83 1.51
C CYS A 58 -5.88 1.42 1.95
N PHE A 59 -6.82 0.60 2.41
CA PHE A 59 -6.55 -0.80 2.78
C PHE A 59 -6.01 -1.61 1.59
N ILE A 60 -6.63 -1.46 0.42
CA ILE A 60 -6.17 -2.10 -0.82
C ILE A 60 -4.78 -1.60 -1.22
N GLN A 61 -4.52 -0.29 -1.10
CA GLN A 61 -3.21 0.31 -1.37
C GLN A 61 -2.11 -0.26 -0.47
N ASP A 62 -2.41 -0.45 0.82
CA ASP A 62 -1.45 -1.01 1.77
C ASP A 62 -1.09 -2.46 1.43
N ILE A 63 -2.07 -3.28 1.05
CA ILE A 63 -1.82 -4.64 0.56
C ILE A 63 -1.00 -4.61 -0.73
N ASP A 64 -1.32 -3.70 -1.66
CA ASP A 64 -0.57 -3.57 -2.91
C ASP A 64 0.91 -3.26 -2.65
N LEU A 65 1.17 -2.25 -1.82
CA LEU A 65 2.53 -1.79 -1.52
C LEU A 65 3.32 -2.75 -0.62
N THR A 66 2.66 -3.51 0.25
CA THR A 66 3.36 -4.39 1.21
C THR A 66 3.41 -5.86 0.82
N PHE A 67 2.58 -6.31 -0.14
CA PHE A 67 2.47 -7.72 -0.51
C PHE A 67 2.62 -7.97 -2.03
N LEU A 68 1.90 -7.22 -2.87
CA LEU A 68 1.90 -7.45 -4.33
C LEU A 68 3.11 -6.83 -5.02
N THR A 69 3.30 -5.53 -4.85
CA THR A 69 4.29 -4.74 -5.59
C THR A 69 5.60 -4.66 -4.79
N VAL A 70 5.55 -4.31 -3.49
CA VAL A 70 6.73 -4.05 -2.63
C VAL A 70 7.81 -3.26 -3.38
N PRO A 71 7.66 -1.92 -3.50
CA PRO A 71 8.58 -1.11 -4.28
C PRO A 71 9.94 -1.03 -3.57
N PHE A 72 10.99 -1.49 -4.23
CA PHE A 72 12.36 -1.27 -3.78
C PHE A 72 12.96 -0.10 -4.55
N ILE A 73 13.33 0.98 -3.85
CA ILE A 73 13.83 2.23 -4.45
C ILE A 73 15.34 2.32 -4.23
N LEU A 74 16.08 2.48 -5.32
CA LEU A 74 17.52 2.71 -5.33
C LEU A 74 17.77 4.22 -5.42
N ILE A 75 18.10 4.84 -4.28
CA ILE A 75 18.19 6.30 -4.16
C ILE A 75 19.37 6.97 -4.90
N PRO A 76 20.50 6.33 -5.28
CA PRO A 76 21.44 7.03 -6.18
C PRO A 76 21.07 6.93 -7.66
N SER A 77 20.34 5.90 -8.08
CA SER A 77 20.02 5.67 -9.50
C SER A 77 18.62 6.13 -9.91
N TYR A 78 17.82 6.66 -8.98
CA TYR A 78 16.39 6.97 -9.18
C TYR A 78 15.62 5.82 -9.85
N ALA A 79 16.09 4.59 -9.66
CA ALA A 79 15.49 3.40 -10.22
C ALA A 79 14.70 2.72 -9.10
N GLY A 80 13.56 2.14 -9.45
CA GLY A 80 12.79 1.32 -8.56
C GLY A 80 12.35 0.06 -9.27
N PHE A 81 12.37 -1.08 -8.56
CA PHE A 81 11.78 -2.30 -9.06
C PHE A 81 10.93 -2.97 -7.97
N PRO A 82 9.78 -3.55 -8.33
CA PRO A 82 8.95 -4.29 -7.41
C PRO A 82 9.60 -5.65 -7.07
N VAL A 83 9.55 -6.03 -5.80
CA VAL A 83 10.02 -7.34 -5.30
C VAL A 83 8.91 -8.20 -4.68
N GLY A 84 7.66 -7.76 -4.82
CA GLY A 84 6.49 -8.47 -4.31
C GLY A 84 6.02 -9.61 -5.21
N ILE A 85 4.89 -10.24 -4.86
CA ILE A 85 4.34 -11.41 -5.56
C ILE A 85 4.06 -11.14 -7.04
N MET A 86 3.67 -9.92 -7.38
CA MET A 86 3.31 -9.57 -8.75
C MET A 86 4.52 -9.60 -9.69
N SER A 87 5.72 -9.34 -9.16
CA SER A 87 6.99 -9.59 -9.87
C SER A 87 7.30 -11.09 -10.06
N HIS A 88 6.93 -11.95 -9.09
CA HIS A 88 7.11 -13.40 -9.19
C HIS A 88 6.16 -14.04 -10.21
N VAL A 89 4.96 -13.49 -10.38
CA VAL A 89 3.97 -13.93 -11.38
C VAL A 89 4.28 -13.38 -12.79
N GLY A 90 5.34 -12.56 -12.94
CA GLY A 90 5.79 -12.04 -14.22
C GLY A 90 4.97 -10.85 -14.74
N VAL A 91 4.21 -10.18 -13.86
CA VAL A 91 3.46 -8.97 -14.25
C VAL A 91 4.44 -7.82 -14.49
N SER A 92 4.26 -7.10 -15.60
CA SER A 92 5.11 -5.97 -15.94
C SER A 92 5.10 -4.89 -14.85
N ILE A 93 6.28 -4.34 -14.56
CA ILE A 93 6.47 -3.21 -13.64
C ILE A 93 5.53 -2.05 -13.99
N LYS A 94 5.35 -1.77 -15.30
CA LYS A 94 4.46 -0.71 -15.79
C LYS A 94 3.02 -0.92 -15.32
N THR A 95 2.52 -2.15 -15.39
CA THR A 95 1.17 -2.48 -14.95
C THR A 95 1.01 -2.31 -13.45
N GLN A 96 1.99 -2.77 -12.66
CA GLN A 96 1.97 -2.62 -11.19
C GLN A 96 1.96 -1.14 -10.79
N THR A 97 2.80 -0.31 -11.41
CA THR A 97 2.82 1.14 -11.15
C THR A 97 1.50 1.81 -11.54
N VAL A 98 0.90 1.45 -12.69
CA VAL A 98 -0.40 2.02 -13.10
C VAL A 98 -1.51 1.69 -12.10
N ILE A 99 -1.54 0.46 -11.59
CA ILE A 99 -2.52 0.04 -10.57
C ILE A 99 -2.36 0.89 -9.31
N GLY A 100 -1.14 1.02 -8.78
CA GLY A 100 -0.87 1.84 -7.59
C GLY A 100 -1.25 3.32 -7.79
N VAL A 101 -0.92 3.91 -8.95
CA VAL A 101 -1.29 5.30 -9.26
C VAL A 101 -2.79 5.48 -9.37
N PHE A 102 -3.51 4.52 -9.96
CA PHE A 102 -4.96 4.57 -10.10
C PHE A 102 -5.66 4.54 -8.73
N ILE A 103 -5.18 3.69 -7.81
CA ILE A 103 -5.72 3.61 -6.45
C ILE A 103 -5.48 4.92 -5.69
N ILE A 104 -4.28 5.51 -5.81
CA ILE A 104 -3.97 6.83 -5.21
C ILE A 104 -4.90 7.91 -5.76
N TYR A 105 -5.11 7.94 -7.08
CA TYR A 105 -6.01 8.90 -7.70
C TYR A 105 -7.46 8.72 -7.25
N GLY A 106 -7.93 7.47 -7.12
CA GLY A 106 -9.25 7.17 -6.55
C GLY A 106 -9.40 7.68 -5.11
N ASN A 107 -8.37 7.56 -4.28
CA ASN A 107 -8.38 8.12 -2.93
C ASN A 107 -8.45 9.65 -2.91
N LEU A 108 -7.75 10.31 -3.84
CA LEU A 108 -7.78 11.77 -3.97
C LEU A 108 -9.15 12.26 -4.41
N LEU A 109 -9.76 11.63 -5.42
CA LEU A 109 -11.07 12.01 -5.93
C LEU A 109 -12.18 11.88 -4.90
N ASN A 110 -12.11 10.88 -4.00
CA ASN A 110 -13.12 10.73 -2.96
C ASN A 110 -13.03 11.81 -1.87
N ASN A 111 -11.92 12.55 -1.75
CA ASN A 111 -11.74 13.62 -0.75
C ASN A 111 -12.20 15.02 -1.21
N PHE A 112 -12.69 15.16 -2.45
CA PHE A 112 -13.25 16.41 -3.00
C PHE A 112 -14.76 16.26 -3.24
#